data_AF-A2ZHL2-F1
#
_entry.id   AF-A2ZHL2-F1
#
_cell.length_a   1.000
_cell.length_b   1.000
_cell.length_c   1.000
_cell.angle_alpha   90.00
_cell.angle_beta   90.00
_cell.angle_gamma   90.00
#
_symmetry.space_group_name_H-M   'P 1'
#
loop_
_entity.id
_entity.type
_entity.pdbx_description
1 polymer ?
#
loop_
_entity_poly.entity_id
_entity_poly.type
_entity_poly.pdbx_seq_one_letter_code
_entity_poly.pdbx_strand_id
1 'polypeptide(L)'
;MMTGCSKGSHELKRCCKATPSEEKEAKRMKETQTMVPEEQVEHLLSFVTMEPIPLPVVSADSDGNPNSLRNRMDRLLIRAINRVNTNSQVIRQMQANAREDLRTKGYVHALVAD
;
A
#
# COMPACT_ATOMS: atom_id res chain seq x y z
N MET A 1 10.47 59.82 17.14
CA MET A 1 10.26 60.81 16.06
C MET A 1 9.15 60.30 15.18
N MET A 2 7.95 60.88 15.33
CA MET A 2 6.77 60.59 14.51
C MET A 2 6.76 61.59 13.35
N THR A 3 6.77 61.10 12.12
CA THR A 3 6.48 61.90 10.92
C THR A 3 5.19 61.38 10.32
N GLY A 4 4.11 62.13 10.48
CA GLY A 4 2.84 61.88 9.82
C GLY A 4 2.89 62.28 8.34
N CYS A 5 1.96 61.72 7.57
CA CYS A 5 1.52 62.31 6.31
C CYS A 5 -0.02 62.23 6.25
N SER A 6 -0.60 63.37 5.86
CA SER A 6 -1.97 63.82 6.10
C SER A 6 -3.06 63.14 5.27
N LYS A 7 -4.29 63.20 5.79
CA LYS A 7 -5.54 62.95 5.06
C LYS A 7 -5.70 63.97 3.92
N GLY A 8 -5.86 63.48 2.70
CA GLY A 8 -6.27 64.25 1.53
C GLY A 8 -7.11 63.37 0.60
N SER A 9 -8.36 63.76 0.40
CA SER A 9 -9.35 63.08 -0.44
C SER A 9 -9.01 63.21 -1.93
N HIS A 10 -8.85 62.09 -2.63
CA HIS A 10 -9.59 61.72 -3.85
C HIS A 10 -8.98 60.45 -4.45
N GLU A 11 -9.86 59.57 -4.90
CA GLU A 11 -9.68 58.30 -5.57
C GLU A 11 -8.35 58.12 -6.33
N LEU A 12 -7.62 57.03 -6.03
CA LEU A 12 -6.97 56.19 -7.03
C LEU A 12 -6.50 54.89 -6.36
N LYS A 13 -7.21 53.81 -6.69
CA LYS A 13 -6.88 52.41 -6.41
C LYS A 13 -5.41 52.13 -6.75
N ARG A 14 -4.62 51.67 -5.78
CA ARG A 14 -3.53 50.72 -6.04
C ARG A 14 -3.07 50.04 -4.76
N CYS A 15 -3.50 48.78 -4.63
CA CYS A 15 -2.98 47.79 -3.69
C CYS A 15 -1.46 47.84 -3.59
N CYS A 16 -0.94 48.20 -2.42
CA CYS A 16 0.44 47.91 -2.04
C CYS A 16 0.50 46.46 -1.55
N LYS A 17 0.65 45.58 -2.54
CA LYS A 17 1.22 44.22 -2.54
C LYS A 17 1.68 43.69 -1.16
N ALA A 18 0.87 42.79 -0.61
CA ALA A 18 1.39 41.72 0.24
C ALA A 18 2.48 40.95 -0.54
N THR A 19 3.58 40.65 0.13
CA THR A 19 4.71 39.87 -0.37
C THR A 19 4.24 38.51 -0.91
N PRO A 20 4.44 38.19 -2.21
CA PRO A 20 3.99 36.93 -2.80
C PRO A 20 5.00 35.79 -2.59
N SER A 21 5.63 35.74 -1.40
CA SER A 21 6.70 34.78 -1.11
C SER A 21 6.26 33.65 -0.20
N GLU A 22 5.33 33.88 0.74
CA GLU A 22 4.89 32.84 1.68
C GLU A 22 3.72 31.99 1.14
N GLU A 23 2.93 32.51 0.19
CA GLU A 23 1.83 31.74 -0.42
C GLU A 23 2.33 30.63 -1.37
N LYS A 24 3.57 30.73 -1.88
CA LYS A 24 4.17 29.75 -2.78
C LYS A 24 4.85 28.58 -2.07
N GLU A 25 5.25 28.74 -0.81
CA GLU A 25 5.76 27.61 -0.01
C GLU A 25 4.63 26.82 0.65
N ALA A 26 3.57 27.48 1.12
CA ALA A 26 2.39 26.77 1.62
C ALA A 26 1.63 26.00 0.52
N LYS A 27 1.71 26.45 -0.74
CA LYS A 27 1.17 25.71 -1.90
C LYS A 27 2.07 24.57 -2.39
N ARG A 28 3.35 24.52 -2.00
CA ARG A 28 4.25 23.40 -2.33
C ARG A 28 4.19 22.25 -1.33
N MET A 29 3.69 22.50 -0.11
CA MET A 29 3.40 21.43 0.87
C MET A 29 2.00 20.84 0.75
N LYS A 30 1.13 21.43 -0.09
CA LYS A 30 -0.04 20.72 -0.64
C LYS A 30 0.40 19.93 -1.86
N GLU A 31 1.36 19.04 -1.67
CA GLU A 31 1.42 17.85 -2.51
C GLU A 31 0.14 17.10 -2.16
N THR A 32 -0.92 17.36 -2.94
CA THR A 32 -2.20 16.69 -2.84
C THR A 32 -1.85 15.22 -2.76
N GLN A 33 -2.00 14.62 -1.57
CA GLN A 33 -1.72 13.21 -1.37
C GLN A 33 -2.70 12.52 -2.31
N THR A 34 -2.22 12.09 -3.49
CA THR A 34 -3.08 11.56 -4.54
C THR A 34 -3.62 10.25 -3.99
N MET A 35 -4.85 10.29 -3.48
CA MET A 35 -5.49 9.14 -2.88
C MET A 35 -5.76 8.11 -3.98
N VAL A 36 -5.35 6.87 -3.74
CA VAL A 36 -5.59 5.76 -4.65
C VAL A 36 -6.92 5.11 -4.26
N PRO A 37 -7.79 4.75 -5.23
CA PRO A 37 -8.99 3.98 -4.93
C PRO A 37 -8.65 2.66 -4.26
N GLU A 38 -9.41 2.28 -3.24
CA GLU A 38 -9.21 1.02 -2.51
C GLU A 38 -9.21 -0.21 -3.42
N GLU A 39 -10.08 -0.24 -4.43
CA GLU A 39 -10.14 -1.33 -5.42
C GLU A 39 -8.82 -1.50 -6.20
N GLN A 40 -8.14 -0.40 -6.53
CA GLN A 40 -6.85 -0.47 -7.24
C GLN A 40 -5.76 -1.03 -6.33
N VAL A 41 -5.79 -0.65 -5.04
CA VAL A 41 -4.88 -1.21 -4.02
C VAL A 41 -5.15 -2.70 -3.83
N GLU A 42 -6.41 -3.11 -3.75
CA GLU A 42 -6.79 -4.52 -3.62
C GLU A 42 -6.35 -5.34 -4.84
N HIS A 43 -6.60 -4.82 -6.05
CA HIS A 43 -6.16 -5.47 -7.28
C HIS A 43 -4.63 -5.63 -7.32
N LEU A 44 -3.87 -4.59 -6.99
CA LEU A 44 -2.40 -4.64 -6.97
C LEU A 44 -1.86 -5.60 -5.90
N LEU A 45 -2.54 -5.72 -4.77
CA LEU A 45 -2.16 -6.59 -3.66
C LEU A 45 -2.81 -7.98 -3.70
N SER A 46 -3.47 -8.36 -4.81
CA SER A 46 -4.15 -9.66 -4.98
C SER A 46 -3.29 -10.76 -5.61
N PHE A 47 -2.00 -10.52 -5.85
CA PHE A 47 -1.13 -11.42 -6.64
C PHE A 47 -0.91 -12.84 -6.07
N VAL A 48 -1.28 -13.10 -4.80
CA VAL A 48 -1.07 -14.40 -4.17
C VAL A 48 -2.41 -15.05 -3.88
N THR A 49 -2.57 -16.31 -4.33
CA THR A 49 -3.75 -17.11 -4.03
C THR A 49 -3.94 -17.22 -2.52
N MET A 50 -5.17 -16.98 -2.08
CA MET A 50 -5.50 -16.98 -0.64
C MET A 50 -5.39 -18.37 -0.03
N GLU A 51 -5.59 -19.42 -0.84
CA GLU A 51 -5.62 -20.80 -0.37
C GLU A 51 -4.23 -21.46 -0.41
N PRO A 52 -3.90 -22.26 0.60
CA PRO A 52 -2.71 -23.10 0.57
C PRO A 52 -2.87 -24.22 -0.46
N ILE A 53 -1.78 -24.57 -1.13
CA ILE A 53 -1.72 -25.74 -2.01
C ILE A 53 -1.91 -26.99 -1.14
N PRO A 54 -2.88 -27.87 -1.44
CA PRO A 54 -3.11 -29.08 -0.67
C PRO A 54 -1.91 -30.03 -0.79
N LEU A 55 -1.60 -30.73 0.30
CA LEU A 55 -0.57 -31.76 0.28
C LEU A 55 -1.05 -32.99 -0.50
N PRO A 56 -0.17 -33.63 -1.27
CA PRO A 56 -0.50 -34.85 -2.00
C PRO A 56 -0.78 -35.99 -1.02
N VAL A 57 -1.78 -36.82 -1.37
CA VAL A 57 -2.05 -38.05 -0.64
C VAL A 57 -0.96 -39.07 -1.01
N VAL A 58 -0.11 -39.41 -0.04
CA VAL A 58 0.90 -40.46 -0.21
C VAL A 58 0.19 -41.80 -0.15
N SER A 59 0.35 -42.67 -1.18
CA SER A 59 -0.38 -43.94 -1.18
C SER A 59 0.15 -44.92 -0.13
N ALA A 60 -0.75 -45.75 0.39
CA ALA A 60 -0.44 -46.80 1.35
C ALA A 60 0.43 -47.93 0.75
N ASP A 61 0.49 -48.05 -0.58
CA ASP A 61 1.34 -49.02 -1.31
C ASP A 61 2.82 -48.62 -1.33
N SER A 62 3.22 -47.70 -0.46
CA SER A 62 4.62 -47.42 -0.22
C SER A 62 5.30 -48.72 0.18
N ASP A 63 6.34 -49.09 -0.56
CA ASP A 63 7.07 -50.36 -0.49
C ASP A 63 7.87 -50.54 0.82
N GLY A 64 7.57 -49.78 1.88
CA GLY A 64 8.28 -49.73 3.15
C GLY A 64 9.72 -49.20 3.05
N ASN A 65 10.29 -49.18 1.84
CA ASN A 65 11.63 -48.72 1.55
C ASN A 65 11.67 -47.20 1.48
N PRO A 66 12.21 -46.50 2.50
CA PRO A 66 12.25 -45.05 2.51
C PRO A 66 13.10 -44.48 1.37
N ASN A 67 13.97 -45.26 0.73
CA ASN A 67 14.86 -44.81 -0.34
C ASN A 67 14.34 -45.13 -1.75
N SER A 68 13.14 -45.72 -1.88
CA SER A 68 12.53 -45.90 -3.19
C SER A 68 12.36 -44.52 -3.87
N LEU A 69 12.53 -44.51 -5.19
CA LEU A 69 12.45 -43.27 -5.98
C LEU A 69 11.14 -42.52 -5.69
N ARG A 70 10.03 -43.26 -5.60
CA ARG A 70 8.71 -42.75 -5.28
C ARG A 70 8.66 -42.03 -3.93
N ASN A 71 9.06 -42.70 -2.86
CA ASN A 71 9.06 -42.11 -1.51
C ASN A 71 9.99 -40.87 -1.42
N ARG A 72 11.09 -40.87 -2.17
CA ARG A 72 11.98 -39.71 -2.26
C ARG A 72 11.31 -38.54 -3.00
N MET A 73 10.63 -38.80 -4.11
CA MET A 73 9.88 -37.78 -4.86
C MET A 73 8.72 -37.20 -4.05
N ASP A 74 7.94 -38.04 -3.36
CA ASP A 74 6.83 -37.59 -2.52
C ASP A 74 7.32 -36.66 -1.41
N ARG A 75 8.43 -37.00 -0.73
CA ARG A 75 9.03 -36.12 0.29
C ARG A 75 9.53 -34.80 -0.30
N LEU A 76 10.12 -34.81 -1.49
CA LEU A 76 10.57 -33.58 -2.15
C LEU A 76 9.39 -32.69 -2.52
N LEU A 77 8.32 -33.28 -3.06
CA LEU A 77 7.10 -32.58 -3.42
C LEU A 77 6.41 -31.97 -2.18
N ILE A 78 6.25 -32.75 -1.10
CA ILE A 78 5.70 -32.26 0.18
C ILE A 78 6.53 -31.10 0.72
N ARG A 79 7.86 -31.20 0.70
CA ARG A 79 8.74 -30.09 1.14
C ARG A 79 8.59 -28.85 0.27
N ALA A 80 8.49 -29.03 -1.04
CA ALA A 80 8.30 -27.92 -1.97
C ALA A 80 6.96 -27.22 -1.72
N ILE A 81 5.87 -27.98 -1.58
CA ILE A 81 4.54 -27.45 -1.29
C ILE A 81 4.52 -26.72 0.06
N ASN A 82 5.13 -27.30 1.10
CA ASN A 82 5.23 -26.63 2.40
C ASN A 82 5.98 -25.30 2.30
N ARG A 83 7.10 -25.25 1.59
CA ARG A 83 7.84 -23.98 1.38
C ARG A 83 7.01 -22.94 0.64
N VAL A 84 6.31 -23.35 -0.43
CA VAL A 84 5.43 -22.45 -1.18
C VAL A 84 4.32 -21.93 -0.26
N ASN A 85 3.65 -22.81 0.49
CA ASN A 85 2.59 -22.43 1.41
C ASN A 85 3.07 -21.46 2.50
N THR A 86 4.23 -21.71 3.11
CA THR A 86 4.83 -20.80 4.11
C THR A 86 5.16 -19.45 3.49
N ASN A 87 5.78 -19.42 2.31
CA ASN A 87 6.10 -18.16 1.63
C ASN A 87 4.82 -17.39 1.26
N SER A 88 3.78 -18.08 0.78
CA SER A 88 2.49 -17.46 0.49
C SER A 88 1.83 -16.88 1.74
N GLN A 89 1.94 -17.54 2.90
CA GLN A 89 1.46 -16.98 4.17
C GLN A 89 2.18 -15.68 4.54
N VAL A 90 3.51 -15.64 4.41
CA VAL A 90 4.31 -14.43 4.67
C VAL A 90 3.91 -13.29 3.74
N ILE A 91 3.75 -13.57 2.43
CA ILE A 91 3.35 -12.54 1.46
C ILE A 91 1.94 -12.01 1.77
N ARG A 92 0.99 -12.88 2.15
CA ARG A 92 -0.34 -12.44 2.58
C ARG A 92 -0.29 -11.52 3.78
N GLN A 93 0.57 -11.82 4.76
CA GLN A 93 0.76 -10.94 5.91
C GLN A 93 1.35 -9.59 5.48
N MET A 94 2.35 -9.59 4.60
CA MET A 94 2.94 -8.35 4.08
C MET A 94 1.93 -7.52 3.31
N GLN A 95 1.07 -8.15 2.49
CA GLN A 95 0.01 -7.47 1.76
C GLN A 95 -1.06 -6.90 2.71
N ALA A 96 -1.44 -7.64 3.76
CA ALA A 96 -2.36 -7.14 4.80
C ALA A 96 -1.78 -5.91 5.52
N ASN A 97 -0.51 -5.98 5.92
CA ASN A 97 0.19 -4.87 6.56
C ASN A 97 0.29 -3.66 5.61
N ALA A 98 0.56 -3.87 4.32
CA ALA A 98 0.62 -2.80 3.33
C ALA A 98 -0.74 -2.13 3.14
N ARG A 99 -1.84 -2.88 3.11
CA ARG A 99 -3.20 -2.32 3.07
C ARG A 99 -3.46 -1.44 4.30
N GLU A 100 -3.13 -1.94 5.48
CA GLU A 100 -3.31 -1.21 6.73
C GLU A 100 -2.47 0.07 6.78
N ASP A 101 -1.20 0.00 6.36
CA ASP A 101 -0.30 1.14 6.28
C ASP A 101 -0.82 2.22 5.31
N LEU A 102 -1.31 1.81 4.14
CA LEU A 102 -1.90 2.73 3.15
C LEU A 102 -3.19 3.37 3.66
N ARG A 103 -4.06 2.61 4.36
CA ARG A 103 -5.28 3.14 4.98
C ARG A 103 -4.96 4.13 6.10
N THR A 104 -4.08 3.74 7.04
CA THR A 104 -3.74 4.56 8.22
C THR A 104 -2.99 5.85 7.87
N LYS A 105 -2.20 5.85 6.80
CA LYS A 105 -1.51 7.04 6.29
C LYS A 105 -2.37 7.92 5.38
N GLY A 106 -3.63 7.55 5.11
CA GLY A 106 -4.56 8.34 4.30
C GLY A 106 -4.30 8.28 2.79
N TYR A 107 -3.55 7.28 2.30
CA TYR A 107 -3.32 7.12 0.85
C TYR A 107 -4.48 6.43 0.13
N VAL A 108 -5.46 5.88 0.86
CA VAL A 108 -6.60 5.15 0.28
C VAL A 108 -7.90 5.86 0.61
N HIS A 109 -8.72 6.09 -0.41
CA HIS A 109 -10.09 6.58 -0.21
C HIS A 109 -11.03 5.38 -0.14
N ALA A 110 -11.68 5.16 1.01
CA ALA A 110 -12.79 4.23 1.11
C ALA A 110 -13.95 4.79 0.27
N LEU A 111 -14.56 3.98 -0.60
CA LEU A 111 -15.78 4.39 -1.28
C LEU A 111 -16.85 4.62 -0.22
N VAL A 112 -17.14 5.88 0.10
CA VAL A 112 -18.35 6.22 0.87
C VAL A 112 -19.50 5.91 -0.08
N ALA A 113 -20.23 4.85 0.20
CA ALA A 113 -21.50 4.58 -0.47
C ALA A 113 -22.50 5.64 0.01
N ASP A 114 -22.90 6.54 -0.90
CA ASP A 114 -24.04 7.43 -0.75
C ASP A 114 -25.38 6.66 -0.79
#